data_AF-A0A3D6EAK2-F1
#
_entry.id   AF-A0A3D6EAK2-F1
#
_cell.length_a   1.000
_cell.length_b   1.000
_cell.length_c   1.000
_cell.angle_alpha   90.00
_cell.angle_beta   90.00
_cell.angle_gamma   90.00
#
_symmetry.space_group_name_H-M   'P 1'
#
loop_
_entity.id
_entity.type
_entity.pdbx_description
1 polymer ?
#
loop_
_entity_poly.entity_id
_entity_poly.type
_entity_poly.pdbx_seq_one_letter_code
_entity_poly.pdbx_strand_id
1 'polypeptide(L)'
;VIMDIVHSHAVKNEIEGLGRFDGTPNQFFYGDHRREHPAWDSLCFDYGKNQVIHFLLSNCKYWLEEFRFDGFRFDGVTSMLYYDHGLGKAFCGYGDYYDGGQDENAITYLTLANRLIHEVNPHAITIAEEMSGMPGLAAKIEDGGIGFDYRMAMGIPDFWIKTIKEKKDEEWHPTGIFWELTNRRSDEKTINYAESHDQALVGDKTIIFRLIDAEMYWHMMKDDTSSLAVDRGMALHKMIRLVTLSTINGGYLNFMGNEFGHPEW
;
A
#
# COMPACT_ATOMS: atom_id res chain seq x y z
N VAL A 1 4.26 1.70 -16.75
CA VAL A 1 4.40 2.72 -15.70
C VAL A 1 3.08 2.85 -14.98
N ILE A 2 3.08 2.64 -13.67
CA ILE A 2 1.91 2.77 -12.80
C ILE A 2 2.05 4.08 -12.04
N MET A 3 0.95 4.82 -11.89
CA MET A 3 0.92 6.08 -11.14
C MET A 3 0.22 5.87 -9.79
N ASP A 4 0.76 6.48 -8.74
CA ASP A 4 0.05 6.56 -7.46
C ASP A 4 -1.10 7.56 -7.59
N ILE A 5 -2.31 7.13 -7.23
CA ILE A 5 -3.51 7.97 -7.26
C ILE A 5 -4.07 8.09 -5.84
N VAL A 6 -4.02 9.32 -5.32
CA VAL A 6 -4.47 9.64 -3.97
C VAL A 6 -5.88 10.18 -4.04
N HIS A 7 -6.84 9.27 -3.98
CA HIS A 7 -8.27 9.58 -3.94
C HIS A 7 -8.90 9.35 -2.57
N SER A 8 -8.11 8.94 -1.57
CA SER A 8 -8.57 8.71 -0.20
C SER A 8 -8.84 10.00 0.58
N HIS A 9 -8.10 11.07 0.27
CA HIS A 9 -8.21 12.36 0.95
C HIS A 9 -7.66 13.50 0.07
N ALA A 10 -7.86 14.75 0.50
CA ALA A 10 -7.25 15.93 -0.08
C ALA A 10 -6.71 16.89 0.99
N VAL A 11 -5.73 17.71 0.64
CA VAL A 11 -5.19 18.74 1.53
C VAL A 11 -6.26 19.76 1.94
N LYS A 12 -6.19 20.26 3.19
CA LYS A 12 -7.11 21.29 3.74
C LYS A 12 -6.95 22.68 3.11
N ASN A 13 -5.92 22.89 2.28
CA ASN A 13 -5.58 24.18 1.71
C ASN A 13 -6.76 24.74 0.89
N GLU A 14 -7.24 25.92 1.29
CA GLU A 14 -8.36 26.62 0.64
C GLU A 14 -7.90 27.60 -0.46
N ILE A 15 -6.60 27.96 -0.48
CA ILE A 15 -6.03 28.93 -1.43
C ILE A 15 -5.65 28.24 -2.75
N GLU A 16 -5.01 27.07 -2.64
CA GLU A 16 -4.45 26.34 -3.80
C GLU A 16 -5.05 24.94 -3.95
N GLY A 17 -5.93 24.54 -3.03
CA GLY A 17 -6.54 23.22 -2.98
C GLY A 17 -8.06 23.24 -3.09
N LEU A 18 -8.65 22.07 -2.88
CA LEU A 18 -10.10 21.87 -3.01
C LEU A 18 -10.89 22.26 -1.74
N GLY A 19 -10.21 22.65 -0.65
CA GLY A 19 -10.77 22.73 0.71
C GLY A 19 -12.06 23.52 0.86
N ARG A 20 -12.19 24.61 0.08
CA ARG A 20 -13.39 25.45 -0.08
C ARG A 20 -13.46 26.03 -1.50
N PHE A 21 -13.39 25.18 -2.50
CA PHE A 21 -13.25 25.62 -3.88
C PHE A 21 -14.35 26.59 -4.36
N ASP A 22 -15.60 26.40 -3.96
CA ASP A 22 -16.72 27.34 -4.20
C ASP A 22 -17.08 28.23 -3.00
N GLY A 23 -16.22 28.27 -1.99
CA GLY A 23 -16.45 28.94 -0.70
C GLY A 23 -17.22 28.10 0.33
N THR A 24 -17.84 26.97 -0.07
CA THR A 24 -18.51 26.04 0.85
C THR A 24 -17.56 24.93 1.31
N PRO A 25 -17.74 24.40 2.54
CA PRO A 25 -16.86 23.36 3.08
C PRO A 25 -17.15 21.95 2.53
N ASN A 26 -18.28 21.77 1.85
CA ASN A 26 -18.86 20.46 1.54
C ASN A 26 -19.12 20.25 0.04
N GLN A 27 -18.52 21.06 -0.84
CA GLN A 27 -18.65 20.86 -2.29
C GLN A 27 -18.12 19.47 -2.70
N PHE A 28 -16.85 19.19 -2.36
CA PHE A 28 -16.20 17.90 -2.65
C PHE A 28 -16.19 16.93 -1.46
N PHE A 29 -16.39 17.44 -0.25
CA PHE A 29 -16.20 16.70 0.99
C PHE A 29 -17.50 16.52 1.76
N TYR A 30 -17.49 15.63 2.76
CA TYR A 30 -18.64 15.45 3.63
C TYR A 30 -19.00 16.75 4.36
N GLY A 31 -20.29 16.92 4.67
CA GLY A 31 -20.79 18.10 5.39
C GLY A 31 -20.79 17.97 6.91
N ASP A 32 -20.47 16.79 7.44
CA ASP A 32 -20.48 16.47 8.86
C ASP A 32 -19.07 16.14 9.37
N HIS A 33 -18.98 15.49 10.53
CA HIS A 33 -17.71 15.12 11.15
C HIS A 33 -16.83 14.20 10.29
N ARG A 34 -17.41 13.48 9.30
CA ARG A 34 -16.64 12.64 8.35
C ARG A 34 -15.81 13.47 7.38
N ARG A 35 -15.99 14.79 7.37
CA ARG A 35 -15.24 15.71 6.51
C ARG A 35 -13.73 15.64 6.73
N GLU A 36 -13.29 15.47 7.97
CA GLU A 36 -11.87 15.53 8.31
C GLU A 36 -11.36 14.14 8.69
N HIS A 37 -10.19 13.77 8.17
CA HIS A 37 -9.56 12.52 8.54
C HIS A 37 -8.97 12.66 9.96
N PRO A 38 -9.24 11.73 10.89
CA PRO A 38 -8.85 11.89 12.30
C PRO A 38 -7.33 11.77 12.54
N ALA A 39 -6.62 11.04 11.68
CA ALA A 39 -5.17 10.84 11.80
C ALA A 39 -4.35 11.65 10.80
N TRP A 40 -4.99 12.18 9.75
CA TRP A 40 -4.31 12.91 8.67
C TRP A 40 -4.91 14.30 8.64
N ASP A 41 -4.10 15.35 8.68
CA ASP A 41 -4.59 16.74 8.64
C ASP A 41 -5.14 17.11 7.24
N SER A 42 -6.22 16.44 6.85
CA SER A 42 -6.76 16.35 5.49
C SER A 42 -8.29 16.23 5.49
N LEU A 43 -8.87 16.30 4.29
CA LEU A 43 -10.31 16.24 4.04
C LEU A 43 -10.70 14.97 3.29
N CYS A 44 -11.79 14.33 3.70
CA CYS A 44 -12.33 13.11 3.10
C CYS A 44 -13.42 13.45 2.07
N PHE A 45 -13.28 12.91 0.86
CA PHE A 45 -14.26 13.09 -0.22
C PHE A 45 -15.62 12.52 0.15
N ASP A 46 -16.68 13.19 -0.30
CA ASP A 46 -18.04 12.67 -0.23
C ASP A 46 -18.34 11.84 -1.48
N TYR A 47 -18.00 10.55 -1.42
CA TYR A 47 -18.23 9.62 -2.53
C TYR A 47 -19.71 9.41 -2.84
N GLY A 48 -20.64 9.89 -2.01
CA GLY A 48 -22.08 9.84 -2.27
C GLY A 48 -22.56 10.90 -3.26
N LYS A 49 -21.73 11.89 -3.61
CA LYS A 49 -22.07 12.95 -4.56
C LYS A 49 -21.67 12.58 -5.99
N ASN A 50 -22.62 12.60 -6.91
CA ASN A 50 -22.39 12.33 -8.34
C ASN A 50 -21.31 13.24 -8.96
N GLN A 51 -21.22 14.50 -8.55
CA GLN A 51 -20.21 15.43 -9.06
C GLN A 51 -18.81 15.07 -8.59
N VAL A 52 -18.68 14.56 -7.35
CA VAL A 52 -17.40 14.08 -6.79
C VAL A 52 -16.98 12.80 -7.49
N ILE A 53 -17.91 11.84 -7.65
CA ILE A 53 -17.66 10.62 -8.44
C ILE A 53 -17.22 11.00 -9.85
N HIS A 54 -17.94 11.90 -10.53
CA HIS A 54 -17.60 12.33 -11.88
C HIS A 54 -16.21 12.95 -11.95
N PHE A 55 -15.84 13.80 -10.98
CA PHE A 55 -14.51 14.40 -10.89
C PHE A 55 -13.41 13.34 -10.75
N LEU A 56 -13.55 12.42 -9.79
CA LEU A 56 -12.54 11.39 -9.50
C LEU A 56 -12.42 10.34 -10.63
N LEU A 57 -13.54 9.93 -11.22
CA LEU A 57 -13.55 9.05 -12.40
C LEU A 57 -12.94 9.73 -13.63
N SER A 58 -13.25 11.01 -13.85
CA SER A 58 -12.61 11.80 -14.92
C SER A 58 -11.12 11.94 -14.69
N ASN A 59 -10.67 12.05 -13.43
CA ASN A 59 -9.25 12.07 -13.09
C ASN A 59 -8.55 10.75 -13.48
N CYS A 60 -9.14 9.59 -13.16
CA CYS A 60 -8.62 8.30 -13.59
C CYS A 60 -8.46 8.23 -15.12
N LYS A 61 -9.49 8.62 -15.86
CA LYS A 61 -9.47 8.63 -17.33
C LYS A 61 -8.42 9.60 -17.89
N TYR A 62 -8.32 10.81 -17.33
CA TYR A 62 -7.39 11.83 -17.77
C TYR A 62 -5.94 11.34 -17.75
N TRP A 63 -5.52 10.71 -16.65
CA TRP A 63 -4.16 10.17 -16.54
C TRP A 63 -3.88 9.01 -17.49
N LEU A 64 -4.87 8.17 -17.79
CA LEU A 64 -4.74 7.11 -18.78
C LEU A 64 -4.65 7.65 -20.22
N GLU A 65 -5.45 8.65 -20.58
CA GLU A 65 -5.53 9.15 -21.96
C GLU A 65 -4.42 10.16 -22.30
N GLU A 66 -4.19 11.14 -21.42
CA GLU A 66 -3.27 12.23 -21.70
C GLU A 66 -1.82 11.85 -21.41
N PHE A 67 -1.58 11.11 -20.32
CA PHE A 67 -0.24 10.73 -19.88
C PHE A 67 0.10 9.27 -20.20
N ARG A 68 -0.86 8.49 -20.67
CA ARG A 68 -0.65 7.09 -21.12
C ARG A 68 -0.04 6.21 -20.03
N PHE A 69 -0.45 6.40 -18.78
CA PHE A 69 -0.12 5.46 -17.71
C PHE A 69 -0.74 4.09 -17.97
N ASP A 70 -0.06 3.03 -17.54
CA ASP A 70 -0.49 1.64 -17.70
C ASP A 70 -1.38 1.16 -16.53
N GLY A 71 -1.84 2.08 -15.68
CA GLY A 71 -2.64 1.76 -14.52
C GLY A 71 -2.26 2.57 -13.28
N PHE A 72 -2.81 2.17 -12.14
CA PHE A 72 -2.75 2.94 -10.89
C PHE A 72 -2.48 2.10 -9.65
N ARG A 73 -1.79 2.69 -8.67
CA ARG A 73 -1.85 2.28 -7.28
C ARG A 73 -2.77 3.24 -6.53
N PHE A 74 -3.84 2.74 -5.93
CA PHE A 74 -4.74 3.55 -5.11
C PHE A 74 -4.21 3.59 -3.68
N ASP A 75 -3.93 4.78 -3.19
CA ASP A 75 -3.32 5.00 -1.86
C ASP A 75 -4.36 5.23 -0.78
N GLY A 76 -4.11 4.64 0.39
CA GLY A 76 -4.99 4.76 1.56
C GLY A 76 -6.36 4.09 1.37
N VAL A 77 -6.44 2.96 0.65
CA VAL A 77 -7.72 2.28 0.39
C VAL A 77 -8.37 1.82 1.70
N THR A 78 -7.59 1.40 2.71
CA THR A 78 -8.15 1.08 4.04
C THR A 78 -8.93 2.25 4.64
N SER A 79 -8.39 3.48 4.50
CA SER A 79 -9.05 4.69 4.99
C SER A 79 -10.36 4.97 4.27
N MET A 80 -10.45 4.58 2.99
CA MET A 80 -11.68 4.72 2.21
C MET A 80 -12.74 3.67 2.60
N LEU A 81 -12.33 2.43 2.88
CA LEU A 81 -13.24 1.31 3.06
C LEU A 81 -14.06 1.36 4.36
N TYR A 82 -13.55 2.00 5.41
CA TYR A 82 -14.16 1.99 6.74
C TYR A 82 -14.39 3.41 7.27
N TYR A 83 -15.51 3.63 7.97
CA TYR A 83 -15.79 4.92 8.61
C TYR A 83 -14.81 5.28 9.72
N ASP A 84 -14.17 4.28 10.35
CA ASP A 84 -13.09 4.47 11.32
C ASP A 84 -11.70 4.57 10.67
N HIS A 85 -11.64 4.50 9.34
CA HIS A 85 -10.42 4.51 8.54
C HIS A 85 -9.42 3.39 8.86
N GLY A 86 -9.89 2.29 9.49
CA GLY A 86 -9.07 1.19 9.99
C GLY A 86 -8.29 1.53 11.27
N LEU A 87 -8.52 2.68 11.89
CA LEU A 87 -7.77 3.13 13.06
C LEU A 87 -8.22 2.39 14.32
N GLY A 88 -7.25 1.87 15.08
CA GLY A 88 -7.51 1.16 16.33
C GLY A 88 -8.23 -0.17 16.16
N LYS A 89 -8.34 -0.69 14.93
CA LYS A 89 -8.99 -1.96 14.61
C LYS A 89 -7.95 -3.03 14.31
N ALA A 90 -8.16 -4.22 14.86
CA ALA A 90 -7.42 -5.42 14.49
C ALA A 90 -8.34 -6.30 13.66
N PHE A 91 -7.91 -6.66 12.45
CA PHE A 91 -8.68 -7.51 11.54
C PHE A 91 -8.22 -8.96 11.74
N CYS A 92 -9.02 -9.74 12.47
CA CYS A 92 -8.69 -11.10 12.89
C CYS A 92 -9.66 -12.14 12.29
N GLY A 93 -10.80 -11.72 11.76
CA GLY A 93 -11.76 -12.63 11.12
C GLY A 93 -12.81 -11.91 10.27
N TYR A 94 -13.65 -12.70 9.58
CA TYR A 94 -14.64 -12.18 8.63
C TYR A 94 -15.66 -11.21 9.26
N GLY A 95 -15.94 -11.35 10.55
CA GLY A 95 -16.85 -10.44 11.26
C GLY A 95 -16.34 -9.00 11.34
N ASP A 96 -15.02 -8.79 11.24
CA ASP A 96 -14.41 -7.46 11.35
C ASP A 96 -14.57 -6.63 10.05
N TYR A 97 -14.93 -7.28 8.94
CA TYR A 97 -15.08 -6.64 7.62
C TYR A 97 -16.53 -6.28 7.27
N TYR A 98 -17.49 -6.99 7.85
CA TYR A 98 -18.91 -6.89 7.50
C TYR A 98 -19.78 -6.64 8.75
N ASP A 99 -19.40 -5.62 9.53
CA ASP A 99 -20.05 -5.24 10.79
C ASP A 99 -20.95 -3.99 10.68
N GLY A 100 -21.10 -3.42 9.48
CA GLY A 100 -21.79 -2.16 9.25
C GLY A 100 -20.89 -0.93 9.35
N GLY A 101 -19.59 -1.11 9.65
CA GLY A 101 -18.58 -0.05 9.69
C GLY A 101 -17.97 0.33 8.34
N GLN A 102 -18.39 -0.33 7.26
CA GLN A 102 -17.90 -0.09 5.90
C GLN A 102 -18.56 1.13 5.24
N ASP A 103 -17.78 1.92 4.48
CA ASP A 103 -18.29 3.03 3.66
C ASP A 103 -18.73 2.51 2.29
N GLU A 104 -20.05 2.33 2.15
CA GLU A 104 -20.67 1.84 0.91
C GLU A 104 -20.45 2.80 -0.28
N ASN A 105 -20.37 4.11 -0.04
CA ASN A 105 -20.14 5.09 -1.09
C ASN A 105 -18.72 4.96 -1.63
N ALA A 106 -17.74 4.79 -0.75
CA ALA A 106 -16.34 4.59 -1.13
C ALA A 106 -16.15 3.26 -1.89
N ILE A 107 -16.75 2.16 -1.40
CA ILE A 107 -16.73 0.86 -2.10
C ILE A 107 -17.34 0.98 -3.49
N THR A 108 -18.48 1.67 -3.60
CA THR A 108 -19.15 1.90 -4.89
C THR A 108 -18.25 2.70 -5.83
N TYR A 109 -17.64 3.78 -5.35
CA TYR A 109 -16.71 4.58 -6.13
C TYR A 109 -15.50 3.75 -6.62
N LEU A 110 -14.85 2.99 -5.74
CA LEU A 110 -13.71 2.15 -6.12
C LEU A 110 -14.09 1.10 -7.18
N THR A 111 -15.27 0.50 -7.05
CA THR A 111 -15.80 -0.46 -8.03
C THR A 111 -16.04 0.20 -9.38
N LEU A 112 -16.63 1.41 -9.39
CA LEU A 112 -16.83 2.20 -10.61
C LEU A 112 -15.50 2.65 -11.24
N ALA A 113 -14.51 3.02 -10.42
CA ALA A 113 -13.19 3.41 -10.87
C ALA A 113 -12.48 2.24 -11.56
N ASN A 114 -12.46 1.06 -10.94
CA ASN A 114 -11.90 -0.14 -11.55
C ASN A 114 -12.61 -0.49 -12.86
N ARG A 115 -13.95 -0.43 -12.89
CA ARG A 115 -14.70 -0.68 -14.14
C ARG A 115 -14.32 0.30 -15.25
N LEU A 116 -14.28 1.60 -14.96
CA LEU A 116 -13.93 2.63 -15.93
C LEU A 116 -12.48 2.50 -16.42
N ILE A 117 -11.54 2.24 -15.52
CA ILE A 117 -10.11 2.08 -15.87
C ILE A 117 -9.94 0.95 -16.89
N HIS A 118 -10.58 -0.20 -16.65
CA HIS A 118 -10.53 -1.34 -17.57
C HIS A 118 -11.37 -1.14 -18.84
N GLU A 119 -12.39 -0.28 -18.83
CA GLU A 119 -13.12 0.12 -20.04
C GLU A 119 -12.26 1.03 -20.94
N VAL A 120 -11.52 1.97 -20.34
CA VAL A 120 -10.63 2.89 -21.07
C VAL A 120 -9.38 2.16 -21.57
N ASN A 121 -8.79 1.31 -20.74
CA ASN A 121 -7.65 0.47 -21.10
C ASN A 121 -7.81 -0.94 -20.51
N PRO A 122 -8.23 -1.94 -21.31
CA PRO A 122 -8.39 -3.33 -20.86
C PRO A 122 -7.12 -4.00 -20.35
N HIS A 123 -5.94 -3.40 -20.56
CA HIS A 123 -4.65 -3.88 -20.08
C HIS A 123 -4.11 -3.06 -18.90
N ALA A 124 -4.86 -2.07 -18.41
CA ALA A 124 -4.47 -1.32 -17.23
C ALA A 124 -4.38 -2.26 -16.01
N ILE A 125 -3.47 -1.94 -15.09
CA ILE A 125 -3.33 -2.65 -13.82
C ILE A 125 -3.76 -1.74 -12.68
N THR A 126 -4.65 -2.20 -11.81
CA THR A 126 -5.01 -1.49 -10.57
C THR A 126 -4.54 -2.22 -9.32
N ILE A 127 -3.86 -1.50 -8.44
CA ILE A 127 -3.27 -2.03 -7.21
C ILE A 127 -3.86 -1.28 -6.02
N ALA A 128 -4.38 -1.99 -5.03
CA ALA A 128 -4.86 -1.39 -3.79
C ALA A 128 -3.78 -1.40 -2.69
N GLU A 129 -3.46 -0.22 -2.15
CA GLU A 129 -2.76 -0.08 -0.88
C GLU A 129 -3.77 -0.21 0.27
N GLU A 130 -3.92 -1.44 0.77
CA GLU A 130 -4.97 -1.82 1.71
C GLU A 130 -4.42 -2.82 2.72
N MET A 131 -4.55 -2.51 4.02
CA MET A 131 -3.89 -3.25 5.11
C MET A 131 -4.83 -4.20 5.88
N SER A 132 -6.15 -3.97 5.85
CA SER A 132 -7.10 -4.75 6.65
C SER A 132 -7.23 -6.20 6.19
N GLY A 133 -7.03 -6.48 4.90
CA GLY A 133 -7.28 -7.81 4.36
C GLY A 133 -8.69 -7.99 3.78
N MET A 134 -9.37 -6.89 3.38
CA MET A 134 -10.78 -6.94 2.98
C MET A 134 -11.04 -8.01 1.91
N PRO A 135 -11.92 -9.00 2.17
CA PRO A 135 -12.26 -10.03 1.20
C PRO A 135 -12.96 -9.45 -0.04
N GLY A 136 -12.54 -9.89 -1.23
CA GLY A 136 -13.12 -9.48 -2.50
C GLY A 136 -12.54 -8.19 -3.07
N LEU A 137 -11.54 -7.60 -2.40
CA LEU A 137 -10.90 -6.36 -2.86
C LEU A 137 -10.26 -6.54 -4.24
N ALA A 138 -9.46 -7.60 -4.39
CA ALA A 138 -8.79 -7.96 -5.64
C ALA A 138 -9.48 -9.13 -6.37
N ALA A 139 -10.81 -9.23 -6.23
CA ALA A 139 -11.65 -10.15 -6.98
C ALA A 139 -12.40 -9.40 -8.10
N LYS A 140 -12.81 -10.13 -9.14
CA LYS A 140 -13.52 -9.54 -10.29
C LYS A 140 -14.88 -8.98 -9.88
N ILE A 141 -15.27 -7.88 -10.52
CA ILE A 141 -16.58 -7.24 -10.30
C ILE A 141 -17.74 -8.20 -10.62
N GLU A 142 -17.59 -9.04 -11.66
CA GLU A 142 -18.60 -10.04 -12.05
C GLU A 142 -18.84 -11.11 -10.97
N ASP A 143 -17.84 -11.38 -10.14
CA ASP A 143 -17.90 -12.33 -9.03
C ASP A 143 -18.31 -11.64 -7.70
N GLY A 144 -18.65 -10.35 -7.74
CA GLY A 144 -19.02 -9.54 -6.57
C GLY A 144 -17.86 -8.86 -5.86
N GLY A 145 -16.67 -8.81 -6.48
CA GLY A 145 -15.51 -8.07 -5.95
C GLY A 145 -15.48 -6.58 -6.28
N ILE A 146 -14.49 -5.87 -5.72
CA ILE A 146 -14.26 -4.42 -5.95
C ILE A 146 -13.52 -4.17 -7.28
N GLY A 147 -12.87 -5.20 -7.83
CA GLY A 147 -12.30 -5.15 -9.18
C GLY A 147 -10.85 -4.68 -9.26
N PHE A 148 -10.11 -4.62 -8.15
CA PHE A 148 -8.67 -4.43 -8.23
C PHE A 148 -7.99 -5.68 -8.81
N ASP A 149 -6.89 -5.51 -9.56
CA ASP A 149 -6.11 -6.65 -10.05
C ASP A 149 -5.21 -7.24 -8.96
N TYR A 150 -4.70 -6.37 -8.09
CA TYR A 150 -3.78 -6.74 -7.02
C TYR A 150 -4.03 -5.95 -5.75
N ARG A 151 -3.64 -6.52 -4.62
CA ARG A 151 -3.47 -5.80 -3.34
C ARG A 151 -2.01 -5.85 -2.90
N MET A 152 -1.59 -4.87 -2.10
CA MET A 152 -0.26 -4.89 -1.49
C MET A 152 -0.21 -5.89 -0.31
N ALA A 153 0.87 -6.68 -0.23
CA ALA A 153 1.11 -7.61 0.88
C ALA A 153 1.79 -6.87 2.05
N MET A 154 1.09 -5.91 2.65
CA MET A 154 1.65 -4.95 3.61
C MET A 154 2.19 -5.60 4.90
N GLY A 155 1.72 -6.79 5.26
CA GLY A 155 2.23 -7.52 6.43
C GLY A 155 3.64 -8.11 6.26
N ILE A 156 4.14 -8.25 5.03
CA ILE A 156 5.46 -8.86 4.77
C ILE A 156 6.61 -7.96 5.26
N PRO A 157 6.67 -6.66 4.93
CA PRO A 157 7.68 -5.77 5.50
C PRO A 157 7.66 -5.74 7.03
N ASP A 158 6.48 -5.64 7.64
CA ASP A 158 6.32 -5.63 9.10
C ASP A 158 6.87 -6.92 9.73
N PHE A 159 6.60 -8.08 9.11
CA PHE A 159 7.17 -9.35 9.51
C PHE A 159 8.71 -9.34 9.48
N TRP A 160 9.31 -8.82 8.40
CA TRP A 160 10.77 -8.76 8.28
C TRP A 160 11.40 -7.82 9.31
N ILE A 161 10.87 -6.60 9.44
CA ILE A 161 11.36 -5.62 10.42
C ILE A 161 11.29 -6.20 11.83
N LYS A 162 10.14 -6.76 12.20
CA LYS A 162 9.93 -7.36 13.52
C LYS A 162 10.91 -8.50 13.76
N THR A 163 11.08 -9.38 12.77
CA THR A 163 11.98 -10.53 12.86
C THR A 163 13.44 -10.10 13.01
N ILE A 164 13.90 -9.09 12.25
CA ILE A 164 15.27 -8.55 12.36
C ILE A 164 15.48 -7.82 13.69
N LYS A 165 14.48 -7.10 14.17
CA LYS A 165 14.57 -6.25 15.36
C LYS A 165 14.47 -7.03 16.67
N GLU A 166 13.62 -8.05 16.71
CA GLU A 166 13.19 -8.67 17.98
C GLU A 166 13.71 -10.10 18.17
N LYS A 167 14.23 -10.75 17.13
CA LYS A 167 14.64 -12.16 17.17
C LYS A 167 16.09 -12.35 16.77
N LYS A 168 16.77 -13.29 17.44
CA LYS A 168 18.07 -13.77 17.00
C LYS A 168 17.92 -14.73 15.82
N ASP A 169 18.96 -14.88 15.01
CA ASP A 169 18.94 -15.71 13.80
C ASP A 169 18.53 -17.16 14.07
N GLU A 170 18.89 -17.72 15.22
CA GLU A 170 18.56 -19.10 15.58
C GLU A 170 17.06 -19.31 15.85
N GLU A 171 16.32 -18.21 16.09
CA GLU A 171 14.87 -18.20 16.30
C GLU A 171 14.08 -18.04 14.99
N TRP A 172 14.78 -17.91 13.85
CA TRP A 172 14.16 -17.77 12.54
C TRP A 172 13.82 -19.16 12.00
N HIS A 173 12.54 -19.51 12.05
CA HIS A 173 12.05 -20.78 11.53
C HIS A 173 11.67 -20.66 10.05
N PRO A 174 12.28 -21.44 9.13
CA PRO A 174 11.95 -21.40 7.71
C PRO A 174 10.47 -21.64 7.40
N THR A 175 9.81 -22.50 8.19
CA THR A 175 8.38 -22.77 8.07
C THR A 175 7.52 -21.57 8.46
N GLY A 176 7.93 -20.80 9.48
CA GLY A 176 7.27 -19.56 9.87
C GLY A 176 7.43 -18.47 8.82
N ILE A 177 8.63 -18.31 8.26
CA ILE A 177 8.88 -17.40 7.13
C ILE A 177 8.00 -17.80 5.94
N PHE A 178 7.98 -19.07 5.57
CA PHE A 178 7.16 -19.53 4.44
C PHE A 178 5.67 -19.29 4.68
N TRP A 179 5.18 -19.54 5.91
CA TRP A 179 3.80 -19.24 6.28
C TRP A 179 3.48 -17.77 6.08
N GLU A 180 4.24 -16.85 6.67
CA GLU A 180 3.94 -15.41 6.59
C GLU A 180 3.98 -14.88 5.15
N LEU A 181 4.93 -15.35 4.33
CA LEU A 181 5.05 -14.91 2.94
C LEU A 181 3.98 -15.49 1.99
N THR A 182 3.30 -16.56 2.42
CA THR A 182 2.28 -17.26 1.62
C THR A 182 0.88 -17.20 2.22
N ASN A 183 0.73 -16.63 3.42
CA ASN A 183 -0.55 -16.46 4.11
C ASN A 183 -1.36 -15.33 3.45
N ARG A 184 -2.16 -15.72 2.46
CA ARG A 184 -3.02 -14.83 1.68
C ARG A 184 -4.22 -15.62 1.17
N ARG A 185 -5.21 -14.90 0.67
CA ARG A 185 -6.39 -15.51 0.04
C ARG A 185 -6.00 -16.09 -1.32
N SER A 186 -6.51 -17.28 -1.66
CA SER A 186 -6.12 -17.97 -2.91
C SER A 186 -6.81 -17.41 -4.16
N ASP A 187 -7.91 -16.70 -3.97
CA ASP A 187 -8.73 -16.04 -5.00
C ASP A 187 -8.23 -14.63 -5.36
N GLU A 188 -7.27 -14.09 -4.63
CA GLU A 188 -6.74 -12.73 -4.82
C GLU A 188 -5.23 -12.75 -5.12
N LYS A 189 -4.80 -11.82 -5.98
CA LYS A 189 -3.39 -11.63 -6.29
C LYS A 189 -2.77 -10.56 -5.40
N THR A 190 -1.50 -10.74 -5.06
CA THR A 190 -0.75 -9.83 -4.19
C THR A 190 0.52 -9.34 -4.87
N ILE A 191 0.90 -8.10 -4.55
CA ILE A 191 2.25 -7.57 -4.78
C ILE A 191 3.05 -7.75 -3.49
N ASN A 192 4.06 -8.61 -3.54
CA ASN A 192 4.96 -8.84 -2.41
C ASN A 192 6.17 -7.90 -2.51
N TYR A 193 6.68 -7.46 -1.37
CA TYR A 193 7.88 -6.64 -1.28
C TYR A 193 8.48 -6.80 0.12
N ALA A 194 9.80 -6.73 0.22
CA ALA A 194 10.49 -6.94 1.50
C ALA A 194 10.48 -5.67 2.36
N GLU A 195 10.53 -4.50 1.72
CA GLU A 195 10.55 -3.17 2.32
C GLU A 195 10.03 -2.15 1.29
N SER A 196 9.38 -1.09 1.75
CA SER A 196 8.78 -0.02 0.94
C SER A 196 9.34 1.35 1.30
N HIS A 197 8.73 2.37 0.70
CA HIS A 197 8.98 3.77 1.03
C HIS A 197 8.53 4.13 2.46
N ASP A 198 7.60 3.38 3.06
CA ASP A 198 7.15 3.61 4.44
C ASP A 198 8.28 3.35 5.42
N GLN A 199 8.96 2.20 5.26
CA GLN A 199 10.17 1.93 6.01
C GLN A 199 11.27 2.91 5.66
N ALA A 200 11.23 3.43 4.43
CA ALA A 200 12.29 4.30 3.96
C ALA A 200 12.22 5.76 4.45
N LEU A 201 11.06 6.19 4.93
CA LEU A 201 10.80 7.62 5.17
C LEU A 201 10.15 7.85 6.54
N VAL A 202 9.37 6.89 7.04
CA VAL A 202 8.53 7.06 8.25
C VAL A 202 9.27 6.55 9.50
N GLY A 203 10.53 6.94 9.65
CA GLY A 203 11.32 6.76 10.88
C GLY A 203 11.69 5.31 11.23
N ASP A 204 11.58 4.38 10.29
CA ASP A 204 12.11 3.03 10.37
C ASP A 204 13.44 2.93 9.59
N LYS A 205 14.16 1.79 9.77
CA LYS A 205 15.43 1.50 9.12
C LYS A 205 15.29 0.60 7.88
N THR A 206 16.02 0.88 6.78
CA THR A 206 16.13 -0.08 5.65
C THR A 206 16.60 -1.43 6.17
N ILE A 207 16.20 -2.53 5.51
CA ILE A 207 16.59 -3.88 5.92
C ILE A 207 18.11 -3.98 6.03
N ILE A 208 18.84 -3.46 5.06
CA ILE A 208 20.30 -3.53 5.09
C ILE A 208 20.88 -2.71 6.24
N PHE A 209 20.36 -1.52 6.52
CA PHE A 209 20.88 -0.66 7.59
C PHE A 209 20.49 -1.22 8.97
N ARG A 210 19.38 -1.95 9.08
CA ARG A 210 19.06 -2.76 10.28
C ARG A 210 20.05 -3.89 10.49
N LEU A 211 20.55 -4.51 9.42
CA LEU A 211 21.42 -5.67 9.50
C LEU A 211 22.86 -5.32 9.86
N ILE A 212 23.38 -4.18 9.39
CA ILE A 212 24.81 -3.84 9.50
C ILE A 212 25.07 -2.46 10.12
N ASP A 213 24.07 -1.58 10.20
CA ASP A 213 24.14 -0.26 10.84
C ASP A 213 25.40 0.54 10.47
N ALA A 214 26.14 1.05 11.45
CA ALA A 214 27.32 1.88 11.23
C ALA A 214 28.46 1.17 10.49
N GLU A 215 28.51 -0.16 10.47
CA GLU A 215 29.52 -0.93 9.72
C GLU A 215 29.46 -0.63 8.22
N MET A 216 28.27 -0.25 7.71
CA MET A 216 28.09 0.09 6.30
C MET A 216 29.04 1.20 5.82
N TYR A 217 29.36 2.16 6.69
CA TYR A 217 30.18 3.31 6.32
C TYR A 217 31.68 2.99 6.22
N TRP A 218 32.11 1.91 6.87
CA TRP A 218 33.54 1.61 7.03
C TRP A 218 33.95 0.31 6.32
N HIS A 219 33.02 -0.63 6.16
CA HIS A 219 33.31 -2.01 5.77
C HIS A 219 32.64 -2.44 4.45
N MET A 220 32.15 -1.49 3.64
CA MET A 220 31.56 -1.76 2.30
C MET A 220 32.57 -1.68 1.15
N MET A 221 33.88 -1.53 1.44
CA MET A 221 34.90 -1.61 0.39
C MET A 221 34.95 -3.04 -0.17
N LYS A 222 35.05 -3.16 -1.50
CA LYS A 222 34.99 -4.44 -2.21
C LYS A 222 35.96 -5.51 -1.68
N ASP A 223 37.15 -5.08 -1.27
CA ASP A 223 38.22 -5.97 -0.84
C ASP A 223 38.31 -6.09 0.70
N ASP A 224 37.36 -5.51 1.43
CA ASP A 224 37.28 -5.65 2.89
C ASP A 224 36.55 -6.94 3.27
N THR A 225 37.27 -7.85 3.92
CA THR A 225 36.73 -9.13 4.44
C THR A 225 36.85 -9.21 5.96
N SER A 226 37.01 -8.06 6.63
CA SER A 226 37.27 -8.01 8.08
C SER A 226 36.00 -8.04 8.93
N SER A 227 34.86 -7.61 8.37
CA SER A 227 33.57 -7.56 9.10
C SER A 227 32.63 -8.70 8.71
N LEU A 228 32.50 -9.69 9.61
CA LEU A 228 31.51 -10.75 9.48
C LEU A 228 30.06 -10.22 9.53
N ALA A 229 29.84 -9.06 10.13
CA ALA A 229 28.53 -8.41 10.18
C ALA A 229 28.09 -7.97 8.78
N VAL A 230 29.00 -7.38 7.99
CA VAL A 230 28.73 -6.98 6.60
C VAL A 230 28.48 -8.20 5.72
N ASP A 231 29.31 -9.24 5.82
CA ASP A 231 29.11 -10.49 5.07
C ASP A 231 27.73 -11.10 5.35
N ARG A 232 27.35 -11.17 6.64
CA ARG A 232 26.02 -11.63 7.08
C ARG A 232 24.92 -10.74 6.51
N GLY A 233 25.02 -9.43 6.67
CA GLY A 233 23.99 -8.49 6.24
C GLY A 233 23.77 -8.50 4.73
N MET A 234 24.84 -8.56 3.94
CA MET A 234 24.76 -8.71 2.48
C MET A 234 24.10 -10.03 2.08
N ALA A 235 24.46 -11.14 2.74
CA ALA A 235 23.85 -12.44 2.48
C ALA A 235 22.35 -12.43 2.81
N LEU A 236 21.97 -11.98 4.00
CA LEU A 236 20.57 -11.89 4.43
C LEU A 236 19.75 -10.94 3.58
N HIS A 237 20.29 -9.76 3.20
CA HIS A 237 19.60 -8.82 2.32
C HIS A 237 19.27 -9.44 0.95
N LYS A 238 20.15 -10.28 0.39
CA LYS A 238 19.86 -11.06 -0.82
C LYS A 238 18.82 -12.16 -0.57
N MET A 239 18.97 -12.90 0.53
CA MET A 239 18.09 -14.03 0.86
C MET A 239 16.66 -13.59 1.16
N ILE A 240 16.47 -12.53 1.95
CA ILE A 240 15.17 -11.95 2.30
C ILE A 240 14.41 -11.52 1.06
N ARG A 241 15.07 -10.77 0.15
CA ARG A 241 14.47 -10.36 -1.12
C ARG A 241 14.18 -11.55 -2.02
N LEU A 242 15.10 -12.51 -2.12
CA LEU A 242 14.89 -13.71 -2.95
C LEU A 242 13.73 -14.57 -2.45
N VAL A 243 13.61 -14.81 -1.16
CA VAL A 243 12.52 -15.63 -0.61
C VAL A 243 11.18 -14.91 -0.76
N THR A 244 11.15 -13.59 -0.55
CA THR A 244 9.95 -12.76 -0.77
C THR A 244 9.53 -12.77 -2.24
N LEU A 245 10.48 -12.67 -3.17
CA LEU A 245 10.24 -12.77 -4.62
C LEU A 245 9.77 -14.18 -5.01
N SER A 246 10.35 -15.24 -4.43
CA SER A 246 10.01 -16.63 -4.77
C SER A 246 8.62 -17.06 -4.33
N THR A 247 7.99 -16.29 -3.44
CA THR A 247 6.70 -16.59 -2.82
C THR A 247 5.56 -15.71 -3.35
N ILE A 248 5.81 -14.89 -4.39
CA ILE A 248 4.81 -13.96 -4.96
C ILE A 248 3.56 -14.71 -5.48
N ASN A 249 2.42 -14.03 -5.45
CA ASN A 249 1.19 -14.45 -6.14
C ASN A 249 0.61 -13.29 -6.93
N GLY A 250 1.40 -12.74 -7.83
CA GLY A 250 0.97 -11.62 -8.65
C GLY A 250 2.14 -10.82 -9.19
N GLY A 251 2.88 -10.18 -8.27
CA GLY A 251 4.04 -9.38 -8.64
C GLY A 251 4.97 -9.10 -7.46
N TYR A 252 6.12 -8.50 -7.77
CA TYR A 252 7.12 -8.07 -6.79
C TYR A 252 7.39 -6.58 -6.95
N LEU A 253 7.53 -5.88 -5.84
CA LEU A 253 7.88 -4.46 -5.79
C LEU A 253 9.22 -4.25 -5.08
N ASN A 254 9.98 -3.27 -5.56
CA ASN A 254 11.22 -2.80 -4.95
C ASN A 254 11.23 -1.28 -4.97
N PHE A 255 11.33 -0.65 -3.80
CA PHE A 255 11.50 0.79 -3.70
C PHE A 255 12.94 1.19 -4.08
N MET A 256 13.07 2.33 -4.76
CA MET A 256 14.36 2.78 -5.31
C MET A 256 15.45 2.87 -4.24
N GLY A 257 16.63 2.37 -4.55
CA GLY A 257 17.77 2.31 -3.62
C GLY A 257 17.88 0.98 -2.89
N ASN A 258 16.75 0.33 -2.55
CA ASN A 258 16.76 -0.91 -1.79
C ASN A 258 17.31 -2.09 -2.62
N GLU A 259 17.33 -1.99 -3.95
CA GLU A 259 17.87 -3.03 -4.81
C GLU A 259 19.38 -3.26 -4.59
N PHE A 260 20.11 -2.22 -4.19
CA PHE A 260 21.54 -2.27 -3.87
C PHE A 260 21.84 -2.07 -2.38
N GLY A 261 20.80 -1.95 -1.54
CA GLY A 261 20.94 -1.73 -0.12
C GLY A 261 21.41 -0.32 0.20
N HIS A 262 20.58 0.68 -0.13
CA HIS A 262 20.84 2.07 0.24
C HIS A 262 20.97 2.25 1.78
N PRO A 263 21.95 3.04 2.26
CA PRO A 263 22.17 3.30 3.69
C PRO A 263 21.06 4.15 4.35
N GLU A 264 21.24 4.35 5.66
CA GLU A 264 20.70 5.43 6.49
C GLU A 264 19.41 5.19 7.24
N TRP A 265 18.29 5.66 6.67
CA TRP A 265 17.06 5.84 7.42
C TRP A 265 16.65 4.51 7.99
#